data_AF-A0A1Y1S232-F1
#
_entry.id   AF-A0A1Y1S232-F1
#
_cell.length_a   1.000
_cell.length_b   1.000
_cell.length_c   1.000
_cell.angle_alpha   90.00
_cell.angle_beta   90.00
_cell.angle_gamma   90.00
#
_symmetry.space_group_name_H-M   'P 1'
#
loop_
_entity.id
_entity.type
_entity.pdbx_description
1 polymer ?
#
loop_
_entity_poly.entity_id
_entity_poly.type
_entity_poly.pdbx_seq_one_letter_code
_entity_poly.pdbx_strand_id
1 'polypeptide(L)'
;MGAQGVILIVEDEDAIRLTLRDYLKKKGYEVLVASDGVGAIKHLLDNRVDLIVSDYRMNVLGGDYWIKFLHTFCADKKVFITSGFLRPDFSIPFPVLYKPFDYGKLAEMIAATLDTEKNGDG
;
A
#
# COMPACT_ATOMS: atom_id res chain seq x y z
N MET A 1 11.15 -3.80 21.00
CA MET A 1 10.18 -4.45 20.09
C MET A 1 10.46 -3.91 18.70
N GLY A 2 10.88 -4.78 17.77
CA GLY A 2 11.11 -4.39 16.38
C GLY A 2 9.81 -4.02 15.67
N ALA A 3 9.91 -3.26 14.57
CA ALA A 3 8.74 -2.91 13.77
C ALA A 3 8.01 -4.17 13.30
N GLN A 4 6.68 -4.12 13.26
CA GLN A 4 5.84 -5.26 12.85
C GLN A 4 5.94 -5.57 11.34
N GLY A 5 6.50 -4.66 10.55
CA GLY A 5 6.75 -4.73 9.11
C GLY A 5 7.00 -3.33 8.53
N VAL A 6 7.57 -3.25 7.32
CA VAL A 6 7.77 -1.99 6.58
C VAL A 6 6.67 -1.83 5.52
N ILE A 7 5.87 -0.78 5.66
CA ILE A 7 4.75 -0.46 4.79
C ILE A 7 5.07 0.76 3.93
N LEU A 8 4.88 0.66 2.62
CA LEU A 8 4.93 1.79 1.71
C LEU A 8 3.51 2.30 1.41
N ILE A 9 3.22 3.54 1.79
CA ILE A 9 1.98 4.23 1.40
C ILE A 9 2.26 5.10 0.17
N VAL A 10 1.47 4.93 -0.88
CA VAL A 10 1.52 5.76 -2.09
C VAL A 10 0.16 6.43 -2.26
N GLU A 11 0.10 7.75 -2.08
CA GLU A 11 -1.16 8.51 -2.02
C GLU A 11 -0.85 9.96 -2.38
N ASP A 12 -1.53 10.55 -3.36
CA ASP A 12 -1.19 11.89 -3.84
C ASP A 12 -1.76 12.99 -2.93
N GLU A 13 -2.81 12.71 -2.17
CA GLU A 13 -3.37 13.62 -1.17
C GLU A 13 -2.55 13.62 0.14
N ASP A 14 -1.79 14.68 0.38
CA ASP A 14 -0.92 14.85 1.56
C ASP A 14 -1.64 14.59 2.90
N ALA A 15 -2.86 15.13 3.05
CA ALA A 15 -3.64 14.96 4.28
C ALA A 15 -3.96 13.48 4.56
N ILE A 16 -4.36 12.72 3.53
CA ILE A 16 -4.67 11.30 3.64
C ILE A 16 -3.38 10.51 3.90
N ARG A 17 -2.33 10.76 3.10
CA ARG A 17 -1.03 10.09 3.21
C ARG A 17 -0.42 10.21 4.59
N LEU A 18 -0.40 11.43 5.15
CA LEU A 18 0.17 11.69 6.48
C LEU A 18 -0.71 11.11 7.60
N THR A 19 -2.04 11.15 7.45
CA THR A 19 -2.96 10.55 8.42
C THR A 19 -2.77 9.03 8.48
N LEU A 20 -2.72 8.35 7.33
CA LEU A 20 -2.47 6.91 7.25
C LEU A 20 -1.10 6.55 7.83
N ARG A 21 -0.07 7.33 7.50
CA ARG A 21 1.28 7.15 8.06
C ARG A 21 1.27 7.19 9.57
N ASP A 22 0.68 8.22 10.16
CA ASP A 22 0.67 8.41 11.61
C ASP A 22 -0.18 7.35 12.30
N TYR A 23 -1.30 6.93 11.68
CA TYR A 23 -2.13 5.85 12.18
C TYR A 23 -1.38 4.52 12.23
N LEU A 24 -0.72 4.12 11.14
CA LEU A 24 0.02 2.85 11.07
C LEU A 24 1.31 2.87 11.91
N LYS A 25 2.01 4.00 11.99
CA LYS A 25 3.14 4.15 12.92
C LYS A 25 2.73 3.94 14.38
N LYS A 26 1.57 4.47 14.79
CA LYS A 26 1.01 4.22 16.15
C LYS A 26 0.68 2.74 16.40
N LYS A 27 0.46 1.95 15.35
CA LYS A 27 0.24 0.50 15.43
C LYS A 27 1.54 -0.31 15.47
N GLY A 28 2.71 0.33 15.35
CA GLY A 28 4.02 -0.32 15.47
C GLY A 28 4.69 -0.71 14.15
N TYR A 29 4.18 -0.20 13.01
CA TYR A 29 4.80 -0.40 11.70
C TYR A 29 5.83 0.69 11.41
N GLU A 30 6.85 0.32 10.63
CA GLU A 30 7.66 1.31 9.91
C GLU A 30 6.91 1.72 8.65
N VAL A 31 6.84 3.02 8.37
CA VAL A 31 6.03 3.53 7.27
C VAL A 31 6.83 4.50 6.41
N LEU A 32 7.01 4.09 5.15
CA LEU A 32 7.53 4.89 4.05
C LEU A 32 6.36 5.53 3.31
N VAL A 33 6.58 6.71 2.72
CA VAL A 33 5.53 7.47 2.05
C VAL A 33 6.00 8.00 0.72
N ALA A 34 5.15 7.92 -0.31
CA ALA A 34 5.35 8.52 -1.62
C ALA A 34 4.07 9.22 -2.07
N SER A 35 4.22 10.32 -2.80
CA SER A 35 3.11 11.08 -3.41
C SER A 35 2.65 10.51 -4.75
N ASP A 36 3.45 9.62 -5.34
CA ASP A 36 3.28 9.15 -6.72
C ASP A 36 4.07 7.86 -6.96
N GLY A 37 3.84 7.25 -8.13
CA GLY A 37 4.51 6.01 -8.51
C GLY A 37 6.03 6.13 -8.66
N VAL A 38 6.57 7.32 -8.98
CA VAL A 38 8.02 7.51 -9.13
C VAL A 38 8.70 7.52 -7.76
N GLY A 39 8.14 8.25 -6.80
CA GLY A 39 8.57 8.21 -5.41
C GLY A 39 8.45 6.81 -4.81
N ALA A 40 7.38 6.09 -5.16
CA ALA A 40 7.19 4.70 -4.73
C ALA A 40 8.30 3.78 -5.26
N ILE A 41 8.65 3.90 -6.54
CA ILE A 41 9.74 3.14 -7.16
C ILE A 41 11.06 3.39 -6.45
N LYS A 42 11.38 4.64 -6.12
CA LYS A 42 12.60 4.96 -5.37
C LYS A 42 12.64 4.22 -4.03
N HIS A 43 11.53 4.21 -3.30
CA HIS A 43 11.45 3.47 -2.04
C HIS A 43 11.60 1.96 -2.23
N LEU A 44 11.00 1.39 -3.27
CA LEU A 44 11.09 -0.03 -3.59
C LEU A 44 12.50 -0.48 -3.99
N LEU A 45 13.31 0.43 -4.55
CA LEU A 45 14.71 0.17 -4.88
C LEU A 45 15.64 0.32 -3.66
N ASP A 46 15.40 1.34 -2.83
CA ASP A 46 16.32 1.72 -1.75
C ASP A 46 16.03 1.00 -0.42
N ASN A 47 14.82 0.45 -0.25
CA ASN A 47 14.35 -0.08 1.02
C ASN A 47 13.69 -1.45 0.86
N ARG A 48 13.76 -2.27 1.91
CA ARG A 48 12.90 -3.45 2.03
C ARG A 48 11.48 -2.99 2.35
N VAL A 49 10.53 -3.39 1.50
CA VAL A 49 9.10 -3.14 1.70
C VAL A 49 8.38 -4.48 1.74
N ASP A 50 7.66 -4.74 2.84
CA ASP A 50 6.91 -5.98 3.03
C ASP A 50 5.48 -5.84 2.46
N LEU A 51 4.93 -4.62 2.46
CA LEU A 51 3.57 -4.35 1.98
C LEU A 51 3.44 -2.95 1.35
N ILE A 52 2.68 -2.87 0.26
CA ILE A 52 2.35 -1.63 -0.45
C ILE A 52 0.86 -1.34 -0.29
N VAL A 53 0.52 -0.13 0.16
CA VAL A 53 -0.82 0.44 0.08
C VAL A 53 -0.78 1.61 -0.88
N SER A 54 -1.49 1.54 -1.99
CA SER A 54 -1.43 2.58 -3.02
C SER A 54 -2.80 3.06 -3.44
N ASP A 55 -2.98 4.37 -3.61
CA ASP A 55 -4.08 4.88 -4.43
C ASP A 55 -3.92 4.38 -5.87
N TYR A 56 -5.06 4.08 -6.47
CA TYR A 56 -5.19 3.81 -7.87
C TYR A 56 -4.91 5.05 -8.72
N ARG A 57 -5.46 6.21 -8.35
CA ARG A 57 -5.33 7.44 -9.15
C ARG A 57 -4.33 8.38 -8.51
N MET A 58 -3.28 8.70 -9.25
CA MET A 58 -2.25 9.66 -8.87
C MET A 58 -1.83 10.45 -10.11
N ASN A 59 -1.40 11.69 -9.92
CA ASN A 59 -1.02 12.58 -11.01
C ASN A 59 0.19 12.08 -11.82
N VAL A 60 1.16 11.45 -11.16
CA VAL A 60 2.40 10.97 -11.78
C VAL A 60 2.47 9.45 -11.63
N LEU A 61 2.60 8.74 -12.74
CA LEU A 61 2.63 7.27 -12.80
C LEU A 61 1.52 6.63 -11.92
N GLY A 62 0.26 6.99 -12.18
CA GLY A 62 -0.92 6.38 -11.58
C GLY A 62 -1.69 5.50 -12.57
N GLY A 63 -2.86 5.04 -12.15
CA GLY A 63 -3.82 4.32 -12.99
C GLY A 63 -3.30 2.97 -13.49
N ASP A 64 -3.70 2.61 -14.71
CA ASP A 64 -3.36 1.32 -15.35
C ASP A 64 -1.85 1.07 -15.43
N TYR A 65 -1.06 2.09 -15.72
CA TYR A 65 0.40 1.96 -15.81
C TYR A 65 1.01 1.59 -14.45
N TRP A 66 0.48 2.15 -13.37
CA TRP A 66 0.92 1.82 -12.02
C TRP A 66 0.52 0.40 -11.62
N ILE A 67 -0.72 0.00 -11.89
CA ILE A 67 -1.19 -1.37 -11.65
C ILE A 67 -0.35 -2.38 -12.43
N LYS A 68 -0.07 -2.10 -13.71
CA LYS A 68 0.79 -2.94 -14.55
C LYS A 68 2.21 -3.03 -14.00
N PHE A 69 2.76 -1.91 -13.52
CA PHE A 69 4.07 -1.88 -12.87
C PHE A 69 4.10 -2.79 -11.64
N LEU A 70 3.17 -2.59 -10.70
CA LEU A 70 3.07 -3.39 -9.49
C LEU A 70 2.90 -4.88 -9.80
N HIS A 71 2.07 -5.23 -10.78
CA HIS A 71 1.84 -6.62 -11.16
C HIS A 71 3.08 -7.26 -11.81
N THR A 72 3.88 -6.49 -12.54
CA THR A 72 5.05 -7.00 -13.25
C THR A 72 6.28 -7.09 -12.36
N PHE A 73 6.49 -6.10 -11.48
CA PHE A 73 7.75 -5.90 -10.75
C PHE A 73 7.64 -6.08 -9.24
N CYS A 74 6.42 -6.16 -8.69
CA CYS A 74 6.17 -6.33 -7.26
C CYS A 74 5.31 -7.57 -6.97
N ALA A 75 5.35 -8.59 -7.83
CA ALA A 75 4.55 -9.80 -7.69
C ALA A 75 4.90 -10.63 -6.43
N ASP A 76 6.11 -10.43 -5.89
CA ASP A 76 6.59 -10.98 -4.62
C ASP A 76 6.06 -10.23 -3.39
N LYS A 77 5.48 -9.03 -3.58
CA LYS A 77 5.06 -8.14 -2.49
C LYS A 77 3.56 -8.22 -2.26
N LYS A 78 3.15 -7.95 -1.03
CA LYS A 78 1.72 -7.78 -0.71
C LYS A 78 1.30 -6.39 -1.16
N VAL A 79 0.22 -6.31 -1.94
CA VAL A 79 -0.25 -5.05 -2.53
C VAL A 79 -1.74 -4.87 -2.23
N PHE A 80 -2.10 -3.70 -1.72
CA PHE A 80 -3.47 -3.22 -1.58
C PHE A 80 -3.66 -1.95 -2.38
N ILE A 81 -4.77 -1.87 -3.11
CA ILE A 81 -5.14 -0.68 -3.88
C ILE A 81 -6.29 0.03 -3.17
N THR A 82 -6.17 1.34 -2.95
CA THR A 82 -7.28 2.19 -2.56
C THR A 82 -7.86 2.86 -3.80
N SER A 83 -9.18 3.03 -3.88
CA SER A 83 -9.81 3.68 -5.04
C SER A 83 -11.07 4.44 -4.63
N GLY A 84 -11.17 5.70 -5.04
CA GLY A 84 -12.39 6.50 -4.89
C GLY A 84 -13.38 6.39 -6.07
N PHE A 85 -13.08 5.59 -7.09
CA PHE A 85 -13.88 5.52 -8.31
C PHE A 85 -14.85 4.34 -8.31
N LEU A 86 -15.98 4.49 -9.03
CA LEU A 86 -16.83 3.36 -9.46
C LEU A 86 -15.94 2.35 -10.18
N ARG A 87 -16.08 1.05 -9.86
CA ARG A 87 -15.22 -0.03 -10.36
C ARG A 87 -14.72 0.24 -11.79
N PRO A 88 -13.40 0.34 -12.02
CA PRO A 88 -12.91 0.60 -13.35
C PRO A 88 -13.27 -0.56 -14.30
N ASP A 89 -13.40 -0.26 -15.60
CA ASP A 89 -13.69 -1.27 -16.65
C ASP A 89 -12.54 -2.27 -16.87
N PHE A 90 -11.40 -2.10 -16.21
CA PHE A 90 -10.28 -3.03 -16.23
C PHE A 90 -10.15 -3.77 -14.89
N SER A 91 -9.63 -5.00 -14.95
CA SER A 91 -9.41 -5.83 -13.76
C SER A 91 -8.16 -5.37 -12.99
N ILE A 92 -8.33 -5.02 -11.72
CA ILE A 92 -7.21 -4.81 -10.80
C ILE A 92 -6.85 -6.18 -10.19
N PRO A 93 -5.64 -6.72 -10.40
CA PRO A 93 -5.23 -8.04 -9.92
C PRO A 93 -4.83 -8.04 -8.42
N PHE A 94 -5.32 -7.05 -7.67
CA PHE A 94 -5.01 -6.82 -6.26
C PHE A 94 -6.30 -6.60 -5.47
N PRO A 95 -6.33 -6.91 -4.16
CA PRO A 95 -7.46 -6.53 -3.33
C PRO A 95 -7.63 -5.00 -3.32
N VAL A 96 -8.87 -4.56 -3.54
CA VAL A 96 -9.22 -3.14 -3.65
C VAL A 96 -10.07 -2.70 -2.44
N LEU A 97 -9.69 -1.60 -1.82
CA LEU A 97 -10.44 -0.90 -0.78
C LEU A 97 -11.04 0.39 -1.35
N TYR A 98 -12.37 0.47 -1.40
CA TYR A 98 -13.07 1.63 -1.96
C TYR A 98 -13.19 2.75 -0.93
N LYS A 99 -12.89 3.99 -1.32
CA LYS A 99 -13.13 5.19 -0.51
C LYS A 99 -14.65 5.52 -0.50
N PRO A 100 -15.22 6.01 0.62
CA PRO A 100 -14.58 6.17 1.92
C PRO A 100 -14.36 4.83 2.62
N PHE A 101 -13.21 4.67 3.26
CA PHE A 101 -12.89 3.48 4.05
C PHE A 101 -12.47 3.84 5.46
N ASP A 102 -12.65 2.89 6.37
CA ASP A 102 -12.21 2.99 7.76
C ASP A 102 -10.72 2.62 7.87
N TYR A 103 -9.91 3.48 8.51
CA TYR A 103 -8.48 3.24 8.70
C TYR A 103 -8.18 2.05 9.62
N GLY A 104 -9.05 1.76 10.57
CA GLY A 104 -9.01 0.54 11.39
C GLY A 104 -9.19 -0.70 10.52
N LYS A 105 -10.16 -0.71 9.61
CA LYS A 105 -10.35 -1.82 8.67
C LYS A 105 -9.13 -2.04 7.78
N LEU A 106 -8.52 -0.97 7.27
CA LEU A 106 -7.26 -1.08 6.52
C LEU A 106 -6.14 -1.70 7.38
N ALA A 107 -5.99 -1.27 8.63
CA ALA A 107 -4.97 -1.81 9.52
C ALA A 107 -5.23 -3.28 9.91
N GLU A 108 -6.48 -3.70 10.04
CA GLU A 108 -6.84 -5.11 10.25
C GLU A 108 -6.46 -5.97 9.04
N MET A 109 -6.72 -5.49 7.82
CA MET A 109 -6.31 -6.16 6.59
C MET A 109 -4.78 -6.28 6.48
N ILE A 110 -4.05 -5.22 6.84
CA ILE A 110 -2.59 -5.19 6.88
C ILE A 110 -2.07 -6.21 7.90
N ALA A 111 -2.60 -6.20 9.12
CA ALA A 111 -2.18 -7.11 10.18
C ALA A 111 -2.40 -8.58 9.79
N ALA A 112 -3.59 -8.92 9.29
CA ALA A 112 -3.89 -10.27 8.82
C ALA A 112 -2.94 -10.75 7.70
N THR A 113 -2.50 -9.83 6.84
CA THR A 113 -1.62 -10.15 5.71
C THR A 113 -0.16 -10.30 6.12
N LEU A 114 0.31 -9.56 7.12
CA LEU A 114 1.68 -9.64 7.62
C LEU A 114 1.87 -10.72 8.70
N ASP A 115 0.83 -11.04 9.49
CA ASP A 115 0.91 -12.05 10.55
C ASP A 115 0.81 -13.49 10.02
N THR A 116 0.20 -13.71 8.86
CA THR A 116 0.11 -15.04 8.23
C THR A 116 1.48 -15.64 7.88
N GLU A 117 2.53 -14.82 7.80
CA GLU A 117 3.89 -15.30 7.55
C GLU A 117 4.68 -15.64 8.83
N LYS A 118 4.32 -15.07 9.99
CA LYS A 118 5.00 -15.42 11.25
C LYS A 118 4.65 -16.82 11.76
N ASN A 119 3.51 -17.36 11.34
CA ASN A 119 3.03 -18.68 11.72
C ASN A 119 3.29 -19.76 10.66
N GLY A 120 3.98 -19.41 9.55
CA GLY A 120 4.24 -20.32 8.42
C GLY A 120 5.59 -21.02 8.42
N ASP A 121 6.53 -20.62 9.30
CA ASP A 121 7.85 -21.25 9.47
C ASP A 121 7.88 -22.11 10.75
N GLY A 122 7.00 -23.11 10.82
CA GLY A 122 6.96 -24.16 11.85
C GLY A 122 7.11 -25.55 11.26
#